data_AF-A0A925UU15-F1
#
_entry.id   AF-A0A925UU15-F1
#
_cell.length_a   1.000
_cell.length_b   1.000
_cell.length_c   1.000
_cell.angle_alpha   90.00
_cell.angle_beta   90.00
_cell.angle_gamma   90.00
#
_symmetry.space_group_name_H-M   'P 1'
#
loop_
_entity.id
_entity.type
_entity.pdbx_description
1 polymer ?
#
loop_
_entity_poly.entity_id
_entity_poly.type
_entity_poly.pdbx_seq_one_letter_code
_entity_poly.pdbx_strand_id
1 'polypeptide(L)'
;MKTGLALMATICIFPLALAQQPATNQGAGQATGQVKLSDEDKKSAKSKQQRILDGEQNGVEVRLKDIARFRGIRSQQLKGVGLITGLAGTGDSKKSAVTRELFANYFKELGIKVDPADVDSKNVAAVMITAELPPFAASGQYLDISVETIGDAKSLVGGTLVQSFMYLVGDKENVYAAAQGQVTVGGFDVSGGGSSSSKGHVTAGTIPSGAIVEKSLPAKFVFENRMYLDLDDPDITTAERT
;
A
#
# COMPACT_ATOMS: atom_id res chain seq x y z
N MET A 1 4.49 -8.93 -66.25
CA MET A 1 5.51 -9.61 -67.07
C MET A 1 6.85 -9.50 -66.35
N LYS A 2 7.43 -10.66 -65.95
CA LYS A 2 8.85 -10.99 -65.63
C LYS A 2 9.57 -10.19 -64.50
N THR A 3 9.73 -10.78 -63.29
CA THR A 3 10.93 -11.48 -62.72
C THR A 3 12.19 -10.60 -62.68
N GLY A 4 12.98 -10.41 -61.62
CA GLY A 4 13.19 -11.04 -60.32
C GLY A 4 14.67 -10.74 -59.98
N LEU A 5 14.99 -10.21 -58.80
CA LEU A 5 16.36 -9.79 -58.45
C LEU A 5 16.75 -10.32 -57.06
N ALA A 6 17.70 -11.25 -57.04
CA ALA A 6 18.34 -11.81 -55.85
C ALA A 6 19.60 -11.00 -55.51
N LEU A 7 19.79 -10.65 -54.23
CA LEU A 7 20.94 -9.90 -53.74
C LEU A 7 21.88 -10.80 -52.92
N MET A 8 23.13 -10.84 -53.35
CA MET A 8 24.30 -11.48 -52.75
C MET A 8 24.87 -10.69 -51.56
N ALA A 9 25.29 -11.38 -50.48
CA ALA A 9 26.33 -10.89 -49.58
C ALA A 9 27.03 -12.05 -48.83
N THR A 10 28.29 -12.31 -49.17
CA THR A 10 29.21 -13.23 -48.47
C THR A 10 30.61 -12.63 -48.55
N ILE A 11 31.19 -12.22 -47.41
CA ILE A 11 32.57 -11.74 -47.21
C ILE A 11 32.88 -11.89 -45.71
N CYS A 12 34.03 -12.29 -45.17
CA CYS A 12 35.23 -13.00 -45.62
C CYS A 12 36.00 -13.36 -44.32
N ILE A 13 36.69 -14.50 -44.34
CA ILE A 13 37.66 -15.01 -43.34
C ILE A 13 39.06 -14.63 -43.84
N PHE A 14 40.00 -14.18 -42.99
CA PHE A 14 41.45 -14.11 -43.28
C PHE A 14 42.25 -14.13 -41.93
N PRO A 15 43.54 -14.51 -41.87
CA PRO A 15 43.97 -15.90 -41.67
C PRO A 15 45.14 -16.07 -40.67
N LEU A 16 45.55 -17.33 -40.60
CA LEU A 16 46.63 -18.01 -39.90
C LEU A 16 48.06 -17.56 -40.30
N ALA A 17 48.99 -17.46 -39.34
CA ALA A 17 50.43 -17.56 -39.58
C ALA A 17 51.15 -18.20 -38.37
N LEU A 18 52.03 -19.16 -38.65
CA LEU A 18 52.77 -20.01 -37.71
C LEU A 18 54.29 -19.85 -37.94
N ALA A 19 55.02 -20.02 -36.83
CA ALA A 19 56.42 -20.47 -36.70
C ALA A 19 57.53 -19.43 -36.46
N GLN A 20 58.14 -19.49 -35.27
CA GLN A 20 59.58 -19.77 -35.05
C GLN A 20 59.90 -19.96 -33.54
N GLN A 21 60.80 -20.92 -33.24
CA GLN A 21 61.48 -21.24 -31.96
C GLN A 21 63.00 -21.37 -32.28
N PRO A 22 63.96 -21.56 -31.33
CA PRO A 22 64.02 -21.37 -29.86
C PRO A 22 65.34 -20.68 -29.35
N ALA A 23 65.45 -20.36 -28.04
CA ALA A 23 66.56 -20.76 -27.14
C ALA A 23 66.59 -20.00 -25.78
N THR A 24 66.45 -20.78 -24.69
CA THR A 24 67.09 -20.69 -23.35
C THR A 24 67.19 -19.36 -22.60
N ASN A 25 66.54 -19.27 -21.43
CA ASN A 25 67.27 -19.23 -20.16
C ASN A 25 66.41 -19.72 -18.98
N GLN A 26 67.05 -20.44 -18.07
CA GLN A 26 66.47 -21.04 -16.86
C GLN A 26 66.31 -19.99 -15.75
N GLY A 27 65.23 -20.08 -14.99
CA GLY A 27 65.00 -19.32 -13.77
C GLY A 27 63.81 -19.91 -13.02
N ALA A 28 64.11 -20.77 -12.05
CA ALA A 28 63.15 -21.49 -11.23
C ALA A 28 62.27 -20.55 -10.39
N GLY A 29 60.97 -20.85 -10.35
CA GLY A 29 59.97 -20.19 -9.52
C GLY A 29 58.65 -20.96 -9.57
N GLN A 30 58.61 -22.07 -8.82
CA GLN A 30 57.42 -22.90 -8.65
C GLN A 30 56.28 -22.11 -7.98
N ALA A 31 55.13 -22.01 -8.64
CA ALA A 31 53.82 -21.86 -8.00
C ALA A 31 52.69 -22.23 -8.97
N THR A 32 52.75 -23.42 -9.57
CA THR A 32 51.56 -24.02 -10.20
C THR A 32 50.70 -24.62 -9.10
N GLY A 33 49.97 -23.76 -8.39
CA GLY A 33 48.87 -24.17 -7.53
C GLY A 33 47.71 -24.62 -8.41
N GLN A 34 47.69 -25.90 -8.80
CA GLN A 34 46.44 -26.52 -9.21
C GLN A 34 45.48 -26.42 -8.02
N VAL A 35 44.54 -25.47 -8.06
CA VAL A 35 43.36 -25.50 -7.19
C VAL A 35 42.58 -26.72 -7.60
N LYS A 36 42.92 -27.85 -6.99
CA LYS A 36 42.19 -29.11 -7.10
C LYS A 36 40.83 -28.81 -6.47
N LEU A 37 39.83 -28.49 -7.28
CA LEU A 37 38.45 -28.31 -6.79
C LEU A 37 38.13 -29.52 -5.92
N SER A 38 37.85 -29.25 -4.65
CA SER A 38 37.51 -30.29 -3.69
C SER A 38 36.28 -31.04 -4.21
N ASP A 39 36.17 -32.32 -3.89
CA ASP A 39 35.05 -33.12 -4.37
C ASP A 39 33.70 -32.60 -3.82
N GLU A 40 33.73 -31.80 -2.75
CA GLU A 40 32.58 -31.06 -2.21
C GLU A 40 32.15 -29.88 -3.08
N ASP A 41 33.09 -29.13 -3.67
CA ASP A 41 32.79 -28.02 -4.59
C ASP A 41 32.18 -28.52 -5.90
N LYS A 42 32.62 -29.68 -6.38
CA LYS A 42 32.01 -30.33 -7.56
C LYS A 42 30.63 -30.87 -7.26
N LYS A 43 30.40 -31.39 -6.04
CA LYS A 43 29.09 -31.88 -5.59
C LYS A 43 28.09 -30.73 -5.39
N SER A 44 28.53 -29.59 -4.86
CA SER A 44 27.70 -28.39 -4.69
C SER A 44 27.35 -27.75 -6.04
N ALA A 45 28.32 -27.65 -6.97
CA ALA A 45 28.07 -27.19 -8.34
C ALA A 45 27.11 -28.12 -9.10
N LYS A 46 27.27 -29.44 -8.97
CA LYS A 46 26.38 -30.44 -9.57
C LYS A 46 24.97 -30.38 -8.96
N SER A 47 24.85 -30.16 -7.65
CA SER A 47 23.54 -29.99 -7.00
C SER A 47 22.85 -28.69 -7.42
N LYS A 48 23.61 -27.61 -7.65
CA LYS A 48 23.08 -26.34 -8.17
C LYS A 48 22.64 -26.48 -9.63
N GLN A 49 23.41 -27.17 -10.47
CA GLN A 49 23.00 -27.53 -11.83
C GLN A 49 21.77 -28.43 -11.84
N GLN A 50 21.69 -29.41 -10.94
CA GLN A 50 20.52 -30.29 -10.81
C GLN A 50 19.27 -29.47 -10.46
N ARG A 51 19.37 -28.51 -9.52
CA ARG A 51 18.26 -27.62 -9.17
C ARG A 51 17.83 -26.70 -10.31
N ILE A 52 18.78 -26.27 -11.15
CA ILE A 52 18.48 -25.46 -12.35
C ILE A 52 17.74 -26.31 -13.40
N LEU A 53 18.22 -27.53 -13.65
CA LEU A 53 17.62 -28.47 -14.59
C LEU A 53 16.24 -28.96 -14.12
N ASP A 54 16.07 -29.20 -12.82
CA ASP A 54 14.77 -29.57 -12.23
C ASP A 54 13.76 -28.42 -12.32
N GLY A 55 14.22 -27.17 -12.17
CA GLY A 55 13.40 -25.98 -12.37
C GLY A 55 13.04 -25.73 -13.84
N GLU A 56 13.89 -26.16 -14.78
CA GLU A 56 13.65 -26.07 -16.22
C GLU A 56 12.66 -27.16 -16.72
N GLN A 57 12.71 -28.37 -16.15
CA GLN A 57 11.82 -29.47 -16.56
C GLN A 57 10.44 -29.45 -15.88
N ASN A 58 10.36 -29.06 -14.61
CA ASN A 58 9.10 -29.10 -13.84
C ASN A 58 8.41 -27.74 -13.74
N GLY A 59 9.05 -26.67 -14.22
CA GLY A 59 8.64 -25.30 -13.94
C GLY A 59 8.85 -24.93 -12.47
N VAL A 60 8.74 -23.64 -12.17
CA VAL A 60 8.68 -23.18 -10.77
C VAL A 60 7.25 -23.39 -10.28
N GLU A 61 7.07 -24.12 -9.18
CA GLU A 61 5.77 -24.21 -8.52
C GLU A 61 5.43 -22.84 -7.93
N VAL A 62 4.49 -22.13 -8.56
CA VAL A 62 4.00 -20.83 -8.11
C VAL A 62 2.56 -20.98 -7.68
N ARG A 63 2.22 -20.46 -6.50
CA ARG A 63 0.84 -20.50 -6.02
C ARG A 63 0.04 -19.44 -6.77
N LEU A 64 -1.17 -19.79 -7.20
CA LEU A 64 -2.10 -18.84 -7.86
C LEU A 64 -2.26 -17.53 -7.06
N LYS A 65 -2.29 -17.61 -5.72
CA LYS A 65 -2.41 -16.43 -4.84
C LYS A 65 -1.22 -15.47 -4.88
N ASP A 66 -0.07 -15.92 -5.39
CA ASP A 66 1.18 -15.15 -5.44
C ASP A 66 1.34 -14.42 -6.80
N ILE A 67 0.51 -14.74 -7.80
CA ILE A 67 0.56 -14.16 -9.16
C ILE A 67 -0.78 -13.58 -9.64
N ALA A 68 -1.88 -13.88 -8.94
CA ALA A 68 -3.21 -13.53 -9.38
C ALA A 68 -4.16 -13.31 -8.19
N ARG A 69 -5.17 -12.48 -8.43
CA ARG A 69 -6.27 -12.18 -7.51
C ARG A 69 -7.60 -12.43 -8.18
N PHE A 70 -8.61 -12.87 -7.44
CA PHE A 70 -9.94 -12.99 -8.03
C PHE A 70 -10.52 -11.61 -8.34
N ARG A 71 -11.06 -11.48 -9.55
CA ARG A 71 -11.76 -10.29 -9.99
C ARG A 71 -12.93 -10.00 -9.04
N GLY A 72 -13.03 -8.74 -8.63
CA GLY A 72 -14.08 -8.27 -7.71
C GLY A 72 -13.73 -8.40 -6.23
N ILE A 73 -12.65 -9.10 -5.87
CA ILE A 73 -12.07 -9.04 -4.52
C ILE A 73 -11.12 -7.84 -4.45
N ARG A 74 -11.56 -6.77 -3.83
CA ARG A 74 -10.73 -5.59 -3.58
C ARG A 74 -11.09 -4.98 -2.24
N SER A 75 -10.12 -4.32 -1.61
CA SER A 75 -10.41 -3.42 -0.50
C SER A 75 -11.26 -2.25 -1.00
N GLN A 76 -12.06 -1.70 -0.09
CA GLN A 76 -12.88 -0.53 -0.39
C GLN A 76 -12.58 0.58 0.61
N GLN A 77 -12.53 1.80 0.11
CA GLN A 77 -12.32 2.97 0.94
C GLN A 77 -13.63 3.36 1.61
N LEU A 78 -13.54 3.60 2.91
CA LEU A 78 -14.59 4.18 3.71
C LEU A 78 -14.27 5.65 3.95
N LYS A 79 -15.31 6.49 3.89
CA LYS A 79 -15.25 7.91 4.20
C LYS A 79 -16.36 8.28 5.17
N GLY A 80 -16.04 9.11 6.15
CA GLY A 80 -16.99 9.66 7.11
C GLY A 80 -16.64 11.10 7.44
N VAL A 81 -17.63 11.84 7.90
CA VAL A 81 -17.39 13.15 8.52
C VAL A 81 -17.67 12.97 10.01
N GLY A 82 -16.78 13.48 10.85
CA GLY A 82 -16.87 13.35 12.29
C GLY A 82 -16.51 14.61 13.03
N LEU A 83 -16.64 14.51 14.35
CA LEU A 83 -16.40 15.59 15.28
C LEU A 83 -15.37 15.14 16.31
N ILE A 84 -14.27 15.87 16.44
CA ILE A 84 -13.30 15.70 17.51
C ILE A 84 -13.61 16.70 18.61
N THR A 85 -13.59 16.25 19.86
CA THR A 85 -13.79 17.07 21.05
C THR A 85 -12.60 16.91 22.02
N GLY A 86 -12.51 17.78 23.02
CA GLY A 86 -11.42 17.73 24.02
C GLY A 86 -10.14 18.42 23.57
N LEU A 87 -10.18 19.23 22.52
CA LEU A 87 -9.04 20.02 22.07
C LEU A 87 -8.82 21.20 23.03
N ALA A 88 -7.57 21.50 23.37
CA ALA A 88 -7.20 22.54 24.33
C ALA A 88 -7.12 23.94 23.68
N GLY A 89 -8.22 24.40 23.08
CA GLY A 89 -8.28 25.70 22.40
C GLY A 89 -7.66 25.72 20.99
N THR A 90 -7.29 24.54 20.45
CA THR A 90 -6.70 24.35 19.12
C THR A 90 -7.68 23.84 18.08
N GLY A 91 -8.96 23.70 18.43
CA GLY A 91 -10.05 23.36 17.51
C GLY A 91 -10.33 24.46 16.49
N ASP A 92 -11.41 24.28 15.74
CA ASP A 92 -11.81 25.21 14.68
C ASP A 92 -12.17 26.59 15.25
N SER A 93 -12.11 27.61 14.40
CA SER A 93 -12.59 28.94 14.78
C SER A 93 -14.11 29.04 14.65
N LYS A 94 -14.69 30.07 15.29
CA LYS A 94 -16.13 30.36 15.22
C LYS A 94 -16.62 30.64 13.79
N LYS A 95 -15.70 30.87 12.85
CA LYS A 95 -16.00 31.10 11.44
C LYS A 95 -16.28 29.80 10.68
N SER A 96 -15.83 28.65 11.19
CA SER A 96 -16.13 27.36 10.58
C SER A 96 -17.63 27.06 10.70
N ALA A 97 -18.36 27.22 9.59
CA ALA A 97 -19.78 26.86 9.53
C ALA A 97 -20.00 25.35 9.68
N VAL A 98 -19.12 24.57 9.04
CA VAL A 98 -19.18 23.10 9.05
C VAL A 98 -19.14 22.54 10.48
N THR A 99 -18.21 23.02 11.31
CA THR A 99 -18.05 22.54 12.68
C THR A 99 -19.25 22.86 13.56
N ARG A 100 -19.82 24.07 13.40
CA ARG A 100 -20.99 24.50 14.17
C ARG A 100 -22.24 23.69 13.80
N GLU A 101 -22.45 23.44 12.52
CA GLU A 101 -23.56 22.60 12.06
C GLU A 101 -23.41 21.15 12.51
N LEU A 102 -22.21 20.56 12.38
CA LEU A 102 -21.96 19.20 12.84
C LEU A 102 -22.16 19.05 14.35
N PHE A 103 -21.66 20.00 15.13
CA PHE A 103 -21.86 20.00 16.58
C PHE A 103 -23.35 20.12 16.94
N ALA A 104 -24.08 21.06 16.34
CA ALA A 104 -25.50 21.22 16.58
C ALA A 104 -26.30 19.96 16.17
N ASN A 105 -25.95 19.33 15.05
CA ASN A 105 -26.58 18.09 14.59
C ASN A 105 -26.32 16.94 15.56
N TYR A 106 -25.09 16.80 16.07
CA TYR A 106 -24.76 15.78 17.06
C TYR A 106 -25.62 15.91 18.34
N PHE A 107 -25.76 17.12 18.89
CA PHE A 107 -26.63 17.32 20.06
C PHE A 107 -28.11 17.14 19.72
N LYS A 108 -28.53 17.50 18.50
CA LYS A 108 -29.90 17.28 18.03
C LYS A 108 -30.25 15.80 17.99
N GLU A 109 -29.32 14.93 17.59
CA GLU A 109 -29.48 13.47 17.65
C GLU A 109 -29.67 12.96 19.08
N LEU A 110 -29.08 13.63 20.07
CA LEU A 110 -29.27 13.36 21.50
C LEU A 110 -30.53 14.02 22.09
N GLY A 111 -31.36 14.68 21.28
CA GLY A 111 -32.56 15.39 21.72
C GLY A 111 -32.29 16.76 22.37
N ILE A 112 -31.07 17.28 22.27
CA ILE A 112 -30.67 18.57 22.82
C ILE A 112 -30.62 19.60 21.69
N LYS A 113 -31.39 20.67 21.81
CA LYS A 113 -31.36 21.75 20.83
C LYS A 113 -30.25 22.74 21.19
N VAL A 114 -29.22 22.80 20.35
CA VAL A 114 -28.12 23.78 20.44
C VAL A 114 -28.22 24.72 19.25
N ASP A 115 -28.13 26.04 19.49
CA ASP A 115 -27.98 27.00 18.40
C ASP A 115 -26.53 26.92 17.87
N PRO A 116 -26.31 26.72 16.55
CA PRO A 116 -24.97 26.76 15.96
C PRO A 116 -24.17 28.02 16.33
N ALA A 117 -24.81 29.15 16.63
CA ALA A 117 -24.16 30.39 17.05
C ALA A 117 -23.49 30.30 18.44
N ASP A 118 -23.99 29.43 19.32
CA ASP A 118 -23.54 29.30 20.72
C ASP A 118 -22.39 28.30 20.88
N VAL A 119 -21.98 27.62 19.80
CA VAL A 119 -20.94 26.59 19.84
C VAL A 119 -19.55 27.20 20.02
N ASP A 120 -18.88 26.87 21.13
CA ASP A 120 -17.47 27.18 21.33
C ASP A 120 -16.57 26.23 20.54
N SER A 121 -16.38 26.60 19.28
CA SER A 121 -15.57 25.87 18.29
C SER A 121 -14.12 25.63 18.71
N LYS A 122 -13.51 26.41 19.62
CA LYS A 122 -12.07 26.23 19.92
C LYS A 122 -11.71 24.92 20.61
N ASN A 123 -12.68 24.21 21.18
CA ASN A 123 -12.46 22.90 21.81
C ASN A 123 -12.90 21.73 20.92
N VAL A 124 -13.33 22.03 19.69
CA VAL A 124 -13.99 21.08 18.80
C VAL A 124 -13.44 21.24 17.39
N ALA A 125 -13.26 20.14 16.66
CA ALA A 125 -12.87 20.21 15.25
C ALA A 125 -13.74 19.30 14.39
N ALA A 126 -14.12 19.79 13.21
CA ALA A 126 -14.72 18.99 12.15
C ALA A 126 -13.62 18.23 11.41
N VAL A 127 -13.77 16.92 11.28
CA VAL A 127 -12.76 16.06 10.65
C VAL A 127 -13.34 15.15 9.58
N MET A 128 -12.50 14.85 8.60
CA MET A 128 -12.71 13.79 7.64
C MET A 128 -12.09 12.53 8.23
N ILE A 129 -12.83 11.43 8.16
CA ILE A 129 -12.40 10.11 8.59
C ILE A 129 -12.26 9.25 7.35
N THR A 130 -11.13 8.57 7.23
CA THR A 130 -10.88 7.61 6.16
C THR A 130 -10.41 6.29 6.74
N ALA A 131 -10.83 5.20 6.13
CA ALA A 131 -10.41 3.85 6.51
C ALA A 131 -10.42 2.96 5.27
N GLU A 132 -9.65 1.87 5.33
CA GLU A 132 -9.66 0.84 4.31
C GLU A 132 -10.38 -0.39 4.85
N LEU A 133 -11.48 -0.77 4.21
CA LEU A 133 -12.23 -1.98 4.52
C LEU A 133 -11.63 -3.14 3.72
N PRO A 134 -10.97 -4.12 4.36
CA PRO A 134 -10.37 -5.23 3.65
C PRO A 134 -11.47 -6.10 3.01
N PRO A 135 -11.13 -6.81 1.92
CA PRO A 135 -12.06 -7.79 1.36
C PRO A 135 -12.39 -8.83 2.42
N PHE A 136 -13.65 -9.26 2.49
CA PHE A 136 -14.16 -10.23 3.46
C PHE A 136 -14.10 -9.80 4.93
N ALA A 137 -13.99 -8.49 5.19
CA ALA A 137 -14.14 -7.99 6.55
C ALA A 137 -15.48 -8.44 7.14
N ALA A 138 -15.42 -9.08 8.31
CA ALA A 138 -16.60 -9.55 9.04
C ALA A 138 -17.13 -8.45 9.96
N SER A 139 -18.44 -8.47 10.21
CA SER A 139 -19.05 -7.59 11.22
C SER A 139 -18.40 -7.84 12.58
N GLY A 140 -18.10 -6.76 13.31
CA GLY A 140 -17.39 -6.77 14.58
C GLY A 140 -15.86 -6.70 14.49
N GLN A 141 -15.26 -6.74 13.29
CA GLN A 141 -13.82 -6.52 13.15
C GLN A 141 -13.46 -5.06 13.35
N TYR A 142 -12.28 -4.82 13.93
CA TYR A 142 -11.73 -3.48 14.10
C TYR A 142 -10.87 -3.08 12.89
N LEU A 143 -10.93 -1.80 12.55
CA LEU A 143 -10.13 -1.17 11.49
C LEU A 143 -9.37 0.03 12.05
N ASP A 144 -8.16 0.23 11.54
CA ASP A 144 -7.41 1.46 11.75
C ASP A 144 -8.03 2.57 10.89
N ILE A 145 -8.11 3.76 11.45
CA ILE A 145 -8.66 4.93 10.76
C ILE A 145 -7.69 6.11 10.80
N SER A 146 -7.73 6.90 9.74
CA SER A 146 -7.02 8.16 9.62
C SER A 146 -8.01 9.31 9.73
N VAL A 147 -7.65 10.33 10.49
CA VAL A 147 -8.46 11.52 10.73
C VAL A 147 -7.71 12.77 10.34
N GLU A 148 -8.40 13.69 9.67
CA GLU A 148 -7.81 14.92 9.15
C GLU A 148 -8.78 16.09 9.36
N THR A 149 -8.26 17.26 9.72
CA THR A 149 -9.09 18.48 9.86
C THR A 149 -9.70 18.89 8.53
N ILE A 150 -11.02 19.14 8.51
CA ILE A 150 -11.71 19.79 7.38
C ILE A 150 -11.66 21.32 7.52
N GLY A 151 -11.68 21.81 8.76
CA GLY A 151 -11.72 23.23 9.08
C GLY A 151 -10.34 23.86 9.28
N ASP A 152 -10.30 24.87 10.15
CA ASP A 152 -9.14 25.69 10.47
C ASP A 152 -8.54 25.39 11.87
N ALA A 153 -8.85 24.21 12.42
CA ALA A 153 -8.23 23.71 13.64
C ALA A 153 -6.71 23.67 13.52
N LYS A 154 -6.04 24.17 14.56
CA LYS A 154 -4.58 24.27 14.64
C LYS A 154 -3.93 22.93 15.00
N SER A 155 -4.62 22.09 15.76
CA SER A 155 -4.08 20.82 16.23
C SER A 155 -5.19 19.88 16.68
N LEU A 156 -5.02 18.59 16.38
CA LEU A 156 -5.85 17.48 16.85
C LEU A 156 -5.28 16.79 18.11
N VAL A 157 -4.17 17.29 18.66
CA VAL A 157 -3.52 16.72 19.86
C VAL A 157 -4.50 16.68 21.04
N GLY A 158 -4.60 15.51 21.69
CA GLY A 158 -5.46 15.31 22.85
C GLY A 158 -6.96 15.21 22.52
N GLY A 159 -7.31 15.29 21.23
CA GLY A 159 -8.67 15.17 20.76
C GLY A 159 -9.20 13.73 20.83
N THR A 160 -10.50 13.61 21.07
CA THR A 160 -11.26 12.35 20.95
C THR A 160 -12.32 12.49 19.87
N LEU A 161 -12.29 11.57 18.90
CA LEU A 161 -13.32 11.42 17.89
C LEU A 161 -14.59 10.86 18.53
N VAL A 162 -15.67 11.61 18.41
CA VAL A 162 -17.03 11.19 18.76
C VAL A 162 -17.52 10.16 17.75
N GLN A 163 -18.34 9.21 18.19
CA GLN A 163 -18.88 8.16 17.33
C GLN A 163 -19.47 8.74 16.05
N SER A 164 -18.90 8.33 14.92
CA SER A 164 -19.20 8.85 13.59
C SER A 164 -19.36 7.68 12.62
N PHE A 165 -20.32 7.79 11.72
CA PHE A 165 -20.60 6.74 10.73
C PHE A 165 -19.73 6.90 9.48
N MET A 166 -19.29 5.77 8.93
CA MET A 166 -18.48 5.69 7.71
C MET A 166 -19.22 4.95 6.61
N TYR A 167 -19.08 5.48 5.40
CA TYR A 167 -19.78 5.05 4.20
C TYR A 167 -18.78 4.67 3.11
N LEU A 168 -19.21 3.83 2.16
CA LEU A 168 -18.39 3.54 0.99
C LEU A 168 -18.32 4.74 0.05
N VAL A 169 -17.21 4.84 -0.68
CA VAL A 169 -17.11 5.78 -1.81
C VAL A 169 -18.06 5.32 -2.91
N GLY A 170 -19.26 5.92 -2.97
CA GLY A 170 -20.31 5.63 -3.96
C GLY A 170 -21.62 5.11 -3.40
N ASP A 171 -21.66 4.73 -2.11
CA ASP A 171 -22.88 4.32 -1.40
C ASP A 171 -22.97 5.07 -0.07
N LYS A 172 -23.88 6.04 0.00
CA LYS A 172 -24.13 6.89 1.18
C LYS A 172 -25.31 6.41 2.02
N GLU A 173 -26.05 5.40 1.58
CA GLU A 173 -27.28 4.97 2.25
C GLU A 173 -26.99 3.96 3.35
N ASN A 174 -25.94 3.16 3.18
CA ASN A 174 -25.57 2.11 4.11
C ASN A 174 -24.36 2.51 4.95
N VAL A 175 -24.48 2.36 6.28
CA VAL A 175 -23.34 2.44 7.19
C VAL A 175 -22.56 1.13 7.12
N TYR A 176 -21.26 1.22 6.85
CA TYR A 176 -20.37 0.06 6.77
C TYR A 176 -19.47 -0.08 8.00
N ALA A 177 -19.10 1.03 8.61
CA ALA A 177 -18.35 1.04 9.87
C ALA A 177 -18.74 2.23 10.75
N ALA A 178 -18.56 2.08 12.05
CA ALA A 178 -18.68 3.15 13.03
C ALA A 178 -17.30 3.45 13.63
N ALA A 179 -16.87 4.71 13.58
CA ALA A 179 -15.57 5.19 14.00
C ALA A 179 -15.66 6.01 15.30
N GLN A 180 -14.77 5.76 16.26
CA GLN A 180 -14.65 6.49 17.51
C GLN A 180 -13.25 6.29 18.12
N GLY A 181 -12.82 7.19 19.01
CA GLY A 181 -11.65 6.95 19.85
C GLY A 181 -10.70 8.14 19.95
N GLN A 182 -9.59 7.93 20.67
CA GLN A 182 -8.59 8.97 20.91
C GLN A 182 -7.66 9.12 19.71
N VAL A 183 -7.39 10.38 19.33
CA VAL A 183 -6.55 10.69 18.18
C VAL A 183 -5.09 10.70 18.58
N THR A 184 -4.30 9.88 17.88
CA THR A 184 -2.85 9.90 17.97
C THR A 184 -2.30 10.69 16.79
N VAL A 185 -1.62 11.80 17.05
CA VAL A 185 -0.96 12.61 16.02
C VAL A 185 0.53 12.28 15.93
N GLY A 186 1.09 12.38 14.73
CA GLY A 186 2.51 12.07 14.45
C GLY A 186 3.49 13.22 14.70
N GLY A 187 3.06 14.30 15.36
CA GLY A 187 3.87 15.50 15.55
C GLY A 187 3.46 16.31 16.78
N PHE A 188 4.27 17.30 17.11
CA PHE A 188 3.98 18.24 18.20
C PHE A 188 4.37 19.66 17.76
N ASP A 189 3.57 20.63 18.20
CA ASP A 189 3.83 22.05 17.98
C ASP A 189 4.27 22.68 19.31
N VAL A 190 5.48 23.23 19.35
CA VAL A 190 5.99 23.96 20.52
C VAL A 190 6.17 25.41 20.10
N SER A 191 5.31 26.27 20.65
CA SER A 191 5.43 27.72 20.51
C SER A 191 5.88 28.33 21.84
N GLY A 192 7.09 28.88 21.89
CA GLY A 192 7.63 29.54 23.09
C GLY A 192 8.73 30.54 22.75
N GLY A 193 8.67 31.75 23.33
CA GLY A 193 9.78 32.71 23.31
C GLY A 193 10.11 33.35 21.96
N GLY A 194 9.17 33.42 21.01
CA GLY A 194 9.36 34.07 19.70
C GLY A 194 9.84 33.14 18.57
N SER A 195 10.04 31.85 18.86
CA SER A 195 10.28 30.82 17.85
C SER A 195 9.17 29.76 17.92
N SER A 196 8.53 29.48 16.79
CA SER A 196 7.66 28.32 16.62
C SER A 196 8.45 27.23 15.90
N SER A 197 8.52 26.05 16.50
CA SER A 197 9.11 24.87 15.87
C SER A 197 8.07 23.76 15.91
N SER A 198 7.41 23.55 14.77
CA SER A 198 6.50 22.42 14.57
C SER A 198 7.25 21.32 13.84
N LYS A 199 7.26 20.12 14.41
CA LYS A 199 7.86 18.93 13.78
C LYS A 199 6.77 17.89 13.59
N GLY A 200 6.38 17.66 12.34
CA GLY A 200 5.33 16.73 11.94
C GLY A 200 4.02 17.42 11.54
N HIS A 201 2.97 16.62 11.36
CA HIS A 201 1.62 17.09 11.01
C HIS A 201 0.73 16.98 12.24
N VAL A 202 0.30 18.12 12.80
CA VAL A 202 -0.57 18.17 13.99
C VAL A 202 -2.06 18.24 13.63
N THR A 203 -2.39 18.44 12.36
CA THR A 203 -3.75 18.53 11.80
C THR A 203 -4.26 17.19 11.23
N ALA A 204 -3.41 16.16 11.24
CA ALA A 204 -3.74 14.81 10.84
C ALA A 204 -3.30 13.83 11.92
N GLY A 205 -4.08 12.77 12.10
CA GLY A 205 -3.82 11.74 13.09
C GLY A 205 -4.37 10.40 12.68
N THR A 206 -4.09 9.40 13.49
CA THR A 206 -4.60 8.04 13.32
C THR A 206 -5.26 7.59 14.62
N ILE A 207 -6.25 6.71 14.49
CA ILE A 207 -6.88 6.02 15.62
C ILE A 207 -6.74 4.52 15.33
N PRO A 208 -5.75 3.85 15.94
CA PRO A 208 -5.59 2.42 15.80
C PRO A 208 -6.82 1.68 16.32
N SER A 209 -7.33 0.73 15.55
CA SER A 209 -8.56 -0.02 15.86
C SER A 209 -9.75 0.90 16.20
N GLY A 210 -9.78 2.09 15.60
CA GLY A 210 -10.75 3.14 15.89
C GLY A 210 -12.10 2.97 15.21
N ALA A 211 -12.26 2.04 14.28
CA ALA A 211 -13.56 1.74 13.69
C ALA A 211 -13.95 0.27 13.84
N ILE A 212 -15.25 0.03 14.01
CA ILE A 212 -15.83 -1.31 14.01
C ILE A 212 -16.66 -1.51 12.74
N VAL A 213 -16.49 -2.66 12.08
CA VAL A 213 -17.25 -3.03 10.89
C VAL A 213 -18.66 -3.40 11.31
N GLU A 214 -19.65 -2.67 10.80
CA GLU A 214 -21.07 -2.95 11.03
C GLU A 214 -21.60 -3.91 9.95
N LYS A 215 -21.25 -3.66 8.69
CA LYS A 215 -21.75 -4.39 7.53
C LYS A 215 -20.62 -4.92 6.67
N SER A 216 -20.61 -6.23 6.45
CA SER A 216 -19.68 -6.88 5.52
C SER A 216 -20.05 -6.61 4.07
N LEU A 217 -19.05 -6.51 3.20
CA LEU A 217 -19.25 -6.35 1.77
C LEU A 217 -19.65 -7.69 1.12
N PRO A 218 -20.68 -7.72 0.26
CA PRO A 218 -20.95 -8.88 -0.56
C PRO A 218 -19.84 -9.00 -1.62
N ALA A 219 -18.83 -9.82 -1.34
CA ALA A 219 -17.78 -10.14 -2.30
C ALA A 219 -18.35 -11.07 -3.38
N LYS A 220 -18.61 -10.53 -4.57
CA LYS A 220 -18.99 -11.34 -5.73
C LYS A 220 -17.73 -11.71 -6.50
N PHE A 221 -17.32 -12.97 -6.40
CA PHE A 221 -16.18 -13.53 -7.14
C PHE A 221 -16.59 -14.60 -8.16
N VAL A 222 -17.85 -15.06 -8.10
CA VAL A 222 -18.46 -15.93 -9.11
C VAL A 222 -19.37 -15.09 -10.00
N PHE A 223 -19.04 -15.06 -11.29
CA PHE A 223 -19.81 -14.40 -12.32
C PHE A 223 -20.18 -15.45 -13.36
N GLU A 224 -21.47 -15.63 -13.63
CA GLU A 224 -21.96 -16.59 -14.65
C GLU A 224 -21.42 -18.02 -14.43
N ASN A 225 -21.34 -18.45 -13.17
CA ASN A 225 -20.79 -19.76 -12.77
C ASN A 225 -19.30 -19.97 -13.13
N ARG A 226 -18.56 -18.88 -13.35
CA ARG A 226 -17.12 -18.84 -13.59
C ARG A 226 -16.44 -17.92 -12.57
N MET A 227 -15.19 -18.22 -12.25
CA MET A 227 -14.33 -17.33 -11.50
C MET A 227 -13.35 -16.69 -12.46
N TYR A 228 -13.12 -15.38 -12.31
CA TYR A 228 -12.15 -14.64 -13.10
C TYR A 228 -10.97 -14.33 -12.20
N LEU A 229 -9.77 -14.63 -12.67
CA LEU A 229 -8.53 -14.23 -12.01
C LEU A 229 -7.90 -13.12 -12.83
N ASP A 230 -7.54 -12.04 -12.14
CA ASP A 230 -6.73 -10.96 -12.68
C ASP A 230 -5.29 -11.23 -12.25
N LEU A 231 -4.38 -11.34 -13.22
CA LEU A 231 -2.94 -11.43 -12.96
C LEU A 231 -2.45 -10.11 -12.36
N ASP A 232 -1.54 -10.18 -11.40
CA ASP A 232 -0.91 -8.97 -10.85
C ASP A 232 -0.02 -8.28 -11.89
N ASP A 233 0.75 -9.09 -12.65
CA ASP A 233 1.49 -8.66 -13.82
C ASP A 233 0.83 -9.20 -15.10
N PRO A 234 0.20 -8.35 -15.93
CA PRO A 234 -0.56 -8.81 -17.08
C PRO A 234 0.36 -9.25 -18.22
N ASP A 235 0.42 -10.57 -18.45
CA ASP A 235 1.11 -11.18 -19.59
C ASP A 235 0.28 -12.32 -20.19
N ILE A 236 0.15 -12.31 -21.52
CA ILE A 236 -0.63 -13.30 -22.27
C ILE A 236 -0.01 -14.69 -22.15
N THR A 237 1.32 -14.77 -22.16
CA THR A 237 2.04 -16.06 -22.05
C THR A 237 1.79 -16.71 -20.70
N THR A 238 1.75 -15.89 -19.64
CA THR A 238 1.43 -16.32 -18.29
C THR A 238 -0.04 -16.76 -18.16
N ALA A 239 -0.97 -16.03 -18.78
CA ALA A 239 -2.39 -16.35 -18.76
C ALA A 239 -2.74 -17.68 -19.48
N GLU A 240 -2.02 -18.04 -20.55
CA GLU A 240 -2.25 -19.30 -21.28
C GLU A 240 -1.68 -20.53 -20.56
N ARG A 241 -0.62 -20.34 -19.76
CA ARG A 241 0.12 -21.42 -19.08
C ARG A 241 -0.42 -21.78 -17.69
N THR A 242 -1.36 -21.00 -17.17
CA THR A 242 -1.98 -21.17 -15.85
C THR A 242 -3.35 -21.85 -15.97
#